data_AF-A0A3D3JM13-F1
#
_entry.id   AF-A0A3D3JM13-F1
#
_cell.length_a   1.000
_cell.length_b   1.000
_cell.length_c   1.000
_cell.angle_alpha   90.00
_cell.angle_beta   90.00
_cell.angle_gamma   90.00
#
_symmetry.space_group_name_H-M   'P 1'
#
loop_
_entity.id
_entity.type
_entity.pdbx_description
1 polymer ?
#
loop_
_entity_poly.entity_id
_entity_poly.type
_entity_poly.pdbx_seq_one_letter_code
_entity_poly.pdbx_strand_id
1 'polypeptide(L)'
;MNKTKKKSLLDVGTNKYLMFDDALTEEKKGFVLTMNPAERSQKPVLLPDQRWERGSISGDSFTTVMEDEGIYKLWYGVVKSGAEKKRKNYLSAAEIKTLDKKSMLDYLSEDLYMLCYAVSKDGIQWKKPNLGIHEFDGSKKNNIVLVGGGGNTVFKDPTARPASRYKMICGGGPRMMHNNRGIPPYAGYRRVYGVASADGIHWKKPRSIMSWYTDCTNVCYWDERIMKYVAFVRYNETMSCRNDETFRTKGNFY
;
A
#
# COMPACT_ATOMS: atom_id res chain seq x y z
N MET A 1 53.70 15.16 -7.10
CA MET A 1 52.76 15.24 -8.25
C MET A 1 51.37 14.81 -7.78
N ASN A 2 50.49 15.75 -7.45
CA ASN A 2 49.11 15.46 -7.08
C ASN A 2 48.27 15.32 -8.35
N LYS A 3 47.80 14.10 -8.64
CA LYS A 3 46.81 13.85 -9.70
C LYS A 3 45.45 14.36 -9.23
N THR A 4 45.07 15.56 -9.65
CA THR A 4 43.69 16.04 -9.57
C THR A 4 42.81 15.11 -10.41
N LYS A 5 41.98 14.28 -9.77
CA LYS A 5 40.93 13.51 -10.45
C LYS A 5 40.02 14.50 -11.15
N LYS A 6 40.01 14.50 -12.49
CA LYS A 6 39.00 15.17 -13.30
C LYS A 6 37.64 14.63 -12.86
N LYS A 7 36.80 15.47 -12.26
CA LYS A 7 35.37 15.16 -12.06
C LYS A 7 34.79 14.92 -13.45
N SER A 8 34.39 13.70 -13.76
CA SER A 8 33.63 13.43 -14.98
C SER A 8 32.31 14.18 -14.88
N LEU A 9 32.02 15.06 -15.83
CA LEU A 9 30.70 15.68 -15.96
C LEU A 9 29.67 14.57 -16.09
N LEU A 10 28.68 14.58 -15.20
CA LEU A 10 27.59 13.61 -15.19
C LEU A 10 26.58 14.04 -16.26
N ASP A 11 26.30 13.17 -17.24
CA ASP A 11 25.26 13.44 -18.22
C ASP A 11 23.89 13.32 -17.54
N VAL A 12 23.22 14.46 -17.39
CA VAL A 12 21.89 14.57 -16.77
C VAL A 12 20.76 14.48 -17.81
N GLY A 13 21.02 14.58 -19.12
CA GLY A 13 19.98 14.49 -20.14
C GLY A 13 18.70 15.30 -19.84
N THR A 14 17.53 14.74 -20.17
CA THR A 14 16.19 15.34 -19.94
C THR A 14 15.41 14.66 -18.81
N ASN A 15 16.11 13.95 -17.93
CA ASN A 15 15.48 13.21 -16.85
C ASN A 15 14.98 14.16 -15.75
N LYS A 16 13.91 13.75 -15.05
CA LYS A 16 13.51 14.40 -13.81
C LYS A 16 14.43 13.91 -12.70
N TYR A 17 15.16 14.84 -12.10
CA TYR A 17 15.97 14.58 -10.93
C TYR A 17 15.29 15.12 -9.69
N LEU A 18 15.45 14.36 -8.63
CA LEU A 18 14.90 14.69 -7.33
C LEU A 18 15.87 15.67 -6.70
N MET A 19 15.51 16.96 -6.67
CA MET A 19 16.35 18.05 -6.15
C MET A 19 16.22 18.13 -4.62
N PHE A 20 16.53 17.03 -3.94
CA PHE A 20 16.51 16.93 -2.46
C PHE A 20 17.91 16.99 -1.85
N ASP A 21 18.95 16.86 -2.66
CA ASP A 21 20.35 16.97 -2.27
C ASP A 21 21.20 17.66 -3.35
N ASP A 22 22.50 17.72 -3.09
CA ASP A 22 23.48 18.44 -3.93
C ASP A 22 24.21 17.53 -4.92
N ALA A 23 23.83 16.24 -5.02
CA ALA A 23 24.56 15.25 -5.81
C ALA A 23 24.64 15.62 -7.31
N LEU A 24 23.64 16.36 -7.81
CA LEU A 24 23.54 16.79 -9.20
C LEU A 24 23.60 18.32 -9.38
N THR A 25 23.95 19.05 -8.31
CA THR A 25 24.03 20.52 -8.35
C THR A 25 25.50 20.97 -8.39
N GLU A 26 25.93 21.55 -9.50
CA GLU A 26 27.30 22.09 -9.63
C GLU A 26 27.46 23.44 -8.91
N GLU A 27 26.48 24.33 -9.04
CA GLU A 27 26.50 25.66 -8.44
C GLU A 27 25.07 26.13 -8.08
N LYS A 28 24.94 26.95 -7.03
CA LYS A 28 23.70 27.65 -6.63
C LYS A 28 23.98 29.14 -6.49
N LYS A 29 23.15 30.00 -7.10
CA LYS A 29 23.27 31.47 -6.98
C LYS A 29 21.95 32.06 -6.50
N GLY A 30 21.99 32.80 -5.40
CA GLY A 30 20.83 33.55 -4.90
C GLY A 30 19.75 32.72 -4.19
N PHE A 31 19.98 31.43 -3.94
CA PHE A 31 19.05 30.58 -3.18
C PHE A 31 19.77 29.46 -2.44
N VAL A 32 19.06 28.86 -1.47
CA VAL A 32 19.46 27.63 -0.78
C VAL A 32 18.32 26.64 -0.93
N LEU A 33 18.65 25.39 -1.31
CA LEU A 33 17.69 24.30 -1.22
C LEU A 33 17.54 23.92 0.25
N THR A 34 16.33 24.05 0.76
CA THR A 34 15.97 23.57 2.09
C THR A 34 14.74 22.68 1.98
N MET A 35 14.71 21.62 2.76
CA MET A 35 13.47 20.89 2.97
C MET A 35 12.57 21.78 3.83
N ASN A 36 11.34 22.04 3.37
CA ASN A 36 10.37 22.76 4.20
C ASN A 36 10.28 22.05 5.56
N PRO A 37 10.51 22.76 6.68
CA PRO A 37 10.46 22.13 7.98
C PRO A 37 9.05 21.59 8.21
N ALA A 38 8.96 20.31 8.57
CA ALA A 38 7.68 19.74 8.95
C ALA A 38 7.26 20.34 10.30
N GLU A 39 6.10 20.99 10.32
CA GLU A 39 5.48 21.39 11.57
C GLU A 39 4.70 20.21 12.16
N ARG A 40 5.04 19.83 13.38
CA ARG A 40 4.29 18.79 14.09
C ARG A 40 3.08 19.42 14.75
N SER A 41 1.89 18.95 14.36
CA SER A 41 0.66 19.31 15.08
C SER A 41 0.77 18.94 16.56
N GLN A 42 0.27 19.82 17.43
CA GLN A 42 0.23 19.61 18.88
C GLN A 42 -0.72 18.47 19.28
N LYS A 43 -1.71 18.16 18.42
CA LYS A 43 -2.70 17.09 18.64
C LYS A 43 -2.66 16.08 17.48
N PRO A 44 -2.94 14.79 17.73
CA PRO A 44 -3.13 13.83 16.64
C PRO A 44 -4.22 14.30 15.67
N VAL A 45 -3.93 14.26 14.37
CA VAL A 45 -4.89 14.65 13.32
C VAL A 45 -5.90 13.54 13.00
N LEU A 46 -5.58 12.30 13.37
CA LEU A 46 -6.46 11.15 13.19
C LEU A 46 -6.40 10.29 14.45
N LEU A 47 -7.56 10.04 15.06
CA LEU A 47 -7.72 9.19 16.23
C LEU A 47 -8.58 7.97 15.88
N PRO A 48 -8.34 6.79 16.50
CA PRO A 48 -9.20 5.62 16.39
C PRO A 48 -10.46 5.80 17.25
N ASP A 49 -11.31 6.76 16.91
CA ASP A 49 -12.51 7.15 17.65
C ASP A 49 -13.79 6.40 17.21
N GLN A 50 -13.69 5.55 16.17
CA GLN A 50 -14.81 4.75 15.67
C GLN A 50 -14.73 3.28 16.09
N ARG A 51 -15.89 2.61 16.15
CA ARG A 51 -15.99 1.21 16.59
C ARG A 51 -15.17 0.24 15.73
N TRP A 52 -15.10 0.47 14.43
CA TRP A 52 -14.32 -0.37 13.51
C TRP A 52 -12.81 -0.16 13.63
N GLU A 53 -12.36 0.91 14.30
CA GLU A 53 -10.95 1.27 14.49
C GLU A 53 -10.33 0.68 15.77
N ARG A 54 -11.13 -0.05 16.57
CA ARG A 54 -10.75 -0.58 17.89
C ARG A 54 -9.55 -1.54 17.89
N GLY A 55 -9.23 -2.20 16.78
CA GLY A 55 -8.03 -3.02 16.69
C GLY A 55 -6.79 -2.14 16.58
N SER A 56 -6.68 -1.40 15.47
CA SER A 56 -5.81 -0.23 15.36
C SER A 56 -6.07 0.48 14.03
N ILE A 57 -5.80 1.78 13.96
CA ILE A 57 -5.43 2.39 12.66
C ILE A 57 -4.01 1.88 12.37
N SER A 58 -3.84 1.13 11.28
CA SER A 58 -2.67 0.27 11.10
C SER A 58 -1.39 1.10 10.99
N GLY A 59 -0.36 0.78 11.79
CA GLY A 59 1.00 1.32 11.64
C GLY A 59 1.78 0.77 10.45
N ASP A 60 1.23 -0.24 9.76
CA ASP A 60 1.89 -0.94 8.64
C ASP A 60 1.79 -0.19 7.30
N SER A 61 1.56 1.13 7.33
CA SER A 61 1.68 2.06 6.20
C SER A 61 0.69 1.83 5.04
N PHE A 62 -0.61 1.74 5.30
CA PHE A 62 -1.66 1.73 4.26
C PHE A 62 -2.48 3.01 4.30
N THR A 63 -1.78 4.13 4.19
CA THR A 63 -2.36 5.46 4.35
C THR A 63 -2.00 6.30 3.14
N THR A 64 -3.01 6.73 2.39
CA THR A 64 -2.87 7.67 1.29
C THR A 64 -3.66 8.93 1.62
N VAL A 65 -3.00 10.09 1.57
CA VAL A 65 -3.66 11.39 1.55
C VAL A 65 -3.49 11.98 0.15
N MET A 66 -4.57 12.51 -0.42
CA MET A 66 -4.56 13.15 -1.73
C MET A 66 -5.50 14.35 -1.71
N GLU A 67 -5.07 15.47 -2.27
CA GLU A 67 -5.95 16.59 -2.59
C GLU A 67 -6.57 16.36 -3.97
N ASP A 68 -7.88 16.55 -4.09
CA ASP A 68 -8.59 16.51 -5.37
C ASP A 68 -9.83 17.40 -5.33
N GLU A 69 -9.85 18.39 -6.23
CA GLU A 69 -10.95 19.36 -6.39
C GLU A 69 -11.23 20.20 -5.12
N GLY A 70 -10.16 20.62 -4.43
CA GLY A 70 -10.19 21.43 -3.21
C GLY A 70 -10.48 20.65 -1.93
N ILE A 71 -10.51 19.32 -2.01
CA ILE A 71 -10.84 18.44 -0.88
C ILE A 71 -9.70 17.43 -0.68
N TYR A 72 -9.19 17.37 0.53
CA TYR A 72 -8.28 16.32 0.95
C TYR A 72 -9.07 15.03 1.22
N LYS A 73 -8.58 13.93 0.64
CA LYS A 73 -9.14 12.59 0.73
C LYS A 73 -8.11 11.69 1.40
N LEU A 74 -8.54 10.95 2.41
CA LEU A 74 -7.72 10.03 3.18
C LEU A 74 -8.26 8.62 3.03
N TRP A 75 -7.43 7.71 2.51
CA TRP A 75 -7.65 6.28 2.61
C TRP A 75 -6.71 5.75 3.67
N TYR A 76 -7.25 5.10 4.71
CA TYR A 76 -6.47 4.66 5.85
C TYR A 76 -6.78 3.22 6.24
N GLY A 77 -5.73 2.44 6.45
CA GLY A 77 -5.81 1.06 6.87
C GLY A 77 -6.25 0.93 8.32
N VAL A 78 -7.17 0.00 8.56
CA VAL A 78 -7.67 -0.34 9.89
C VAL A 78 -7.56 -1.84 10.09
N VAL A 79 -7.06 -2.24 11.26
CA VAL A 79 -7.05 -3.62 11.71
C VAL A 79 -8.27 -3.87 12.57
N LYS A 80 -9.06 -4.90 12.24
CA LYS A 80 -10.22 -5.34 13.03
C LYS A 80 -9.78 -5.86 14.40
N SER A 81 -10.50 -5.46 15.44
CA SER A 81 -10.22 -5.90 16.82
C SER A 81 -10.27 -7.43 16.95
N GLY A 82 -9.37 -8.01 17.75
CA GLY A 82 -9.22 -9.46 17.91
C GLY A 82 -8.27 -10.10 16.90
N ALA A 83 -7.83 -9.38 15.87
CA ALA A 83 -6.80 -9.83 14.94
C ALA A 83 -5.45 -10.07 15.63
N GLU A 84 -5.09 -9.24 16.62
CA GLU A 84 -3.85 -9.37 17.39
C GLU A 84 -3.73 -10.72 18.13
N LYS A 85 -4.85 -11.30 18.59
CA LYS A 85 -4.84 -12.60 19.28
C LYS A 85 -4.54 -13.75 18.31
N LYS A 86 -5.05 -13.69 17.06
CA LYS A 86 -4.71 -14.67 16.01
C LYS A 86 -3.22 -14.62 15.63
N ARG A 87 -2.58 -13.44 15.71
CA ARG A 87 -1.15 -13.26 15.35
C ARG A 87 -0.15 -13.91 16.32
N LYS A 88 -0.54 -14.27 17.54
CA LYS A 88 0.38 -14.94 18.50
C LYS A 88 0.48 -16.44 18.29
N ASN A 89 -0.52 -17.06 17.65
CA ASN A 89 -0.62 -18.51 17.48
C ASN A 89 -0.77 -18.86 15.99
N TYR A 90 0.30 -18.66 15.21
CA TYR A 90 0.30 -19.06 13.82
C TYR A 90 0.33 -20.60 13.70
N LEU A 91 -0.68 -21.15 13.03
CA LEU A 91 -0.68 -22.53 12.58
C LEU A 91 0.39 -22.72 11.49
N SER A 92 1.14 -23.80 11.57
CA SER A 92 2.03 -24.28 10.51
C SER A 92 1.25 -24.68 9.26
N ALA A 93 1.94 -24.80 8.12
CA ALA A 93 1.33 -25.29 6.89
C ALA A 93 0.65 -26.66 7.05
N ALA A 94 1.17 -27.52 7.94
CA ALA A 94 0.61 -28.83 8.21
C ALA A 94 -0.70 -28.71 9.00
N GLU A 95 -0.74 -27.86 10.03
CA GLU A 95 -1.94 -27.62 10.84
C GLU A 95 -3.04 -26.91 10.04
N ILE A 96 -2.70 -25.99 9.13
CA ILE A 96 -3.71 -25.35 8.27
C ILE A 96 -4.40 -26.38 7.36
N LYS A 97 -3.68 -27.43 6.92
CA LYS A 97 -4.24 -28.49 6.06
C LYS A 97 -5.20 -29.42 6.80
N THR A 98 -5.13 -29.48 8.13
CA THR A 98 -6.05 -30.31 8.93
C THR A 98 -7.33 -29.57 9.28
N LEU A 99 -7.41 -28.25 9.07
CA LEU A 99 -8.63 -27.48 9.26
C LEU A 99 -9.68 -27.87 8.22
N ASP A 100 -10.94 -27.88 8.64
CA ASP A 100 -12.05 -27.89 7.69
C ASP A 100 -12.04 -26.62 6.83
N LYS A 101 -12.69 -26.67 5.66
CA LYS A 101 -12.69 -25.57 4.68
C LYS A 101 -13.15 -24.23 5.28
N LYS A 102 -14.13 -24.22 6.18
CA LYS A 102 -14.65 -22.99 6.78
C LYS A 102 -13.64 -22.43 7.78
N SER A 103 -13.13 -23.24 8.70
CA SER A 103 -12.11 -22.82 9.66
C SER A 103 -10.82 -22.37 8.99
N MET A 104 -10.43 -23.04 7.89
CA MET A 104 -9.31 -22.63 7.05
C MET A 104 -9.56 -21.24 6.44
N LEU A 105 -10.73 -21.02 5.82
CA LEU A 105 -11.09 -19.73 5.25
C LEU A 105 -11.21 -18.64 6.31
N ASP A 106 -11.74 -18.92 7.50
CA ASP A 106 -11.86 -17.97 8.61
C ASP A 106 -10.48 -17.63 9.23
N TYR A 107 -9.57 -18.60 9.28
CA TYR A 107 -8.19 -18.42 9.72
C TYR A 107 -7.39 -17.58 8.72
N LEU A 108 -7.58 -17.86 7.42
CA LEU A 108 -6.97 -17.13 6.32
C LEU A 108 -7.68 -15.81 6.00
N SER A 109 -8.87 -15.58 6.57
CA SER A 109 -9.71 -14.44 6.21
C SER A 109 -8.96 -13.13 6.49
N GLU A 110 -8.92 -12.30 5.47
CA GLU A 110 -8.30 -10.99 5.50
C GLU A 110 -9.26 -9.92 5.99
N ASP A 111 -10.43 -10.30 6.49
CA ASP A 111 -11.38 -9.45 7.22
C ASP A 111 -10.75 -8.78 8.46
N LEU A 112 -9.50 -9.12 8.77
CA LEU A 112 -8.65 -8.42 9.71
C LEU A 112 -8.20 -7.04 9.21
N TYR A 113 -8.15 -6.79 7.90
CA TYR A 113 -7.75 -5.52 7.31
C TYR A 113 -8.91 -4.88 6.56
N MET A 114 -9.09 -3.59 6.80
CA MET A 114 -10.11 -2.77 6.16
C MET A 114 -9.45 -1.49 5.66
N LEU A 115 -9.87 -1.01 4.50
CA LEU A 115 -9.56 0.34 4.03
C LEU A 115 -10.75 1.24 4.37
N CYS A 116 -10.49 2.29 5.14
CA CYS A 116 -11.49 3.29 5.50
C CYS A 116 -11.22 4.60 4.76
N TYR A 117 -12.24 5.46 4.69
CA TYR A 117 -12.19 6.71 3.93
C TYR A 117 -12.58 7.92 4.78
N ALA A 118 -11.84 9.03 4.68
CA ALA A 118 -12.19 10.29 5.32
C ALA A 118 -11.91 11.46 4.38
N VAL A 119 -12.55 12.60 4.66
CA VAL A 119 -12.36 13.84 3.89
C VAL A 119 -12.04 15.01 4.80
N SER A 120 -11.30 15.98 4.29
CA SER A 120 -10.92 17.19 4.99
C SER A 120 -10.82 18.38 4.03
N LYS A 121 -11.03 19.58 4.54
CA LYS A 121 -10.79 20.84 3.80
C LYS A 121 -9.39 21.42 4.06
N ASP A 122 -8.75 21.02 5.16
CA ASP A 122 -7.50 21.60 5.66
C ASP A 122 -6.39 20.56 5.85
N GLY A 123 -6.68 19.27 5.64
CA GLY A 123 -5.76 18.15 5.88
C GLY A 123 -5.52 17.84 7.36
N ILE A 124 -6.16 18.57 8.28
CA ILE A 124 -5.95 18.49 9.73
C ILE A 124 -7.19 17.93 10.41
N GLN A 125 -8.37 18.45 10.06
CA GLN A 125 -9.66 18.01 10.59
C GLN A 125 -10.35 17.08 9.61
N TRP A 126 -10.51 15.82 10.03
CA TRP A 126 -11.03 14.76 9.17
C TRP A 126 -12.47 14.38 9.53
N LYS A 127 -13.35 14.42 8.53
CA LYS A 127 -14.71 13.89 8.60
C LYS A 127 -14.74 12.47 8.07
N LYS A 128 -15.23 11.52 8.89
CA LYS A 128 -15.45 10.11 8.54
C LYS A 128 -16.91 9.93 8.11
N PRO A 129 -17.24 9.92 6.80
CA PRO A 129 -18.63 9.84 6.34
C PRO A 129 -19.25 8.46 6.59
N ASN A 130 -20.55 8.40 6.86
CA ASN A 130 -21.28 7.14 6.81
C ASN A 130 -21.56 6.77 5.35
N LEU A 131 -20.83 5.77 4.83
CA LEU A 131 -20.89 5.33 3.44
C LEU A 131 -21.90 4.19 3.21
N GLY A 132 -22.19 3.36 4.21
CA GLY A 132 -23.20 2.31 4.06
C GLY A 132 -22.79 1.11 3.18
N ILE A 133 -21.51 0.97 2.84
CA ILE A 133 -21.05 0.02 1.81
C ILE A 133 -20.83 -1.38 2.40
N HIS A 134 -19.99 -1.46 3.45
CA HIS A 134 -19.61 -2.72 4.09
C HIS A 134 -20.27 -2.86 5.47
N GLU A 135 -20.65 -4.07 5.83
CA GLU A 135 -21.18 -4.35 7.17
C GLU A 135 -20.04 -4.56 8.17
N PHE A 136 -20.17 -3.97 9.35
CA PHE A 136 -19.29 -4.17 10.49
C PHE A 136 -20.13 -4.28 11.76
N ASP A 137 -20.00 -5.38 12.49
CA ASP A 137 -20.66 -5.59 13.79
C ASP A 137 -22.18 -5.35 13.72
N GLY A 138 -22.83 -5.94 12.72
CA GLY A 138 -24.28 -5.84 12.48
C GLY A 138 -24.77 -4.48 11.96
N SER A 139 -23.86 -3.58 11.55
CA SER A 139 -24.21 -2.25 11.06
C SER A 139 -23.38 -1.83 9.85
N LYS A 140 -24.03 -1.17 8.88
CA LYS A 140 -23.37 -0.50 7.75
C LYS A 140 -23.02 0.97 8.04
N LYS A 141 -23.28 1.46 9.26
CA LYS A 141 -23.01 2.85 9.65
C LYS A 141 -21.51 3.10 9.89
N ASN A 142 -20.73 3.11 8.81
CA ASN A 142 -19.27 3.24 8.84
C ASN A 142 -18.72 3.85 7.54
N ASN A 143 -17.41 4.08 7.48
CA ASN A 143 -16.69 4.64 6.33
C ASN A 143 -15.77 3.63 5.63
N ILE A 144 -16.06 2.33 5.73
CA ILE A 144 -15.25 1.28 5.14
C ILE A 144 -15.52 1.25 3.63
N VAL A 145 -14.45 1.20 2.82
CA VAL A 145 -14.51 1.16 1.35
C VAL A 145 -13.98 -0.15 0.77
N LEU A 146 -13.16 -0.88 1.53
CA LEU A 146 -12.66 -2.21 1.15
C LEU A 146 -12.46 -3.07 2.40
N VAL A 147 -12.82 -4.35 2.29
CA VAL A 147 -12.53 -5.40 3.30
C VAL A 147 -11.63 -6.44 2.66
N GLY A 148 -10.63 -6.91 3.38
CA GLY A 148 -9.54 -7.69 2.81
C GLY A 148 -8.54 -6.79 2.07
N GLY A 149 -7.32 -7.29 1.90
CA GLY A 149 -6.25 -6.48 1.29
C GLY A 149 -5.39 -5.70 2.28
N GLY A 150 -4.10 -6.02 2.30
CA GLY A 150 -3.06 -5.11 2.80
C GLY A 150 -2.38 -4.35 1.65
N GLY A 151 -1.56 -3.35 1.99
CA GLY A 151 -0.69 -2.67 1.02
C GLY A 151 -1.40 -1.68 0.11
N ASN A 152 -2.57 -1.18 0.53
CA ASN A 152 -3.41 -0.32 -0.31
C ASN A 152 -2.79 1.08 -0.46
N THR A 153 -2.32 1.39 -1.67
CA THR A 153 -1.89 2.74 -2.05
C THR A 153 -2.76 3.25 -3.18
N VAL A 154 -3.43 4.37 -2.94
CA VAL A 154 -4.31 5.02 -3.92
C VAL A 154 -3.52 6.07 -4.70
N PHE A 155 -3.74 6.14 -6.01
CA PHE A 155 -3.18 7.16 -6.88
C PHE A 155 -4.20 7.59 -7.94
N LYS A 156 -3.95 8.74 -8.56
CA LYS A 156 -4.78 9.26 -9.66
C LYS A 156 -4.07 9.02 -10.98
N ASP A 157 -4.81 8.58 -11.98
CA ASP A 157 -4.36 8.56 -13.37
C ASP A 157 -5.03 9.73 -14.12
N PRO A 158 -4.28 10.78 -14.48
CA PRO A 158 -4.83 11.94 -15.16
C PRO A 158 -5.28 11.65 -16.59
N THR A 159 -4.84 10.54 -17.18
CA THR A 159 -5.18 10.12 -18.55
C THR A 159 -6.35 9.15 -18.61
N ALA A 160 -6.77 8.61 -17.45
CA ALA A 160 -7.85 7.66 -17.38
C ALA A 160 -9.20 8.33 -17.67
N ARG A 161 -10.10 7.56 -18.28
CA ARG A 161 -11.52 7.92 -18.35
C ARG A 161 -12.07 8.18 -16.93
N PRO A 162 -13.03 9.11 -16.75
CA PRO A 162 -13.57 9.46 -15.43
C PRO A 162 -13.96 8.25 -14.57
N ALA A 163 -14.53 7.21 -15.20
CA ALA A 163 -14.95 5.97 -14.54
C ALA A 163 -13.80 5.09 -13.96
N SER A 164 -12.54 5.49 -14.12
CA SER A 164 -11.35 4.77 -13.66
C SER A 164 -10.22 5.73 -13.23
N ARG A 165 -10.57 6.98 -12.88
CA ARG A 165 -9.61 8.06 -12.58
C ARG A 165 -8.78 7.80 -11.31
N TYR A 166 -9.37 7.13 -10.33
CA TYR A 166 -8.62 6.61 -9.18
C TYR A 166 -8.19 5.18 -9.45
N LYS A 167 -6.98 4.90 -9.02
CA LYS A 167 -6.39 3.57 -9.07
C LYS A 167 -5.79 3.24 -7.72
N MET A 168 -5.67 1.96 -7.48
CA MET A 168 -5.04 1.44 -6.29
C MET A 168 -4.11 0.32 -6.70
N ILE A 169 -2.88 0.37 -6.20
CA ILE A 169 -2.02 -0.81 -6.13
C ILE A 169 -2.20 -1.41 -4.74
N CYS A 170 -2.50 -2.70 -4.70
CA CYS A 170 -2.72 -3.42 -3.45
C CYS A 170 -2.13 -4.83 -3.54
N GLY A 171 -1.91 -5.45 -2.40
CA GLY A 171 -1.18 -6.70 -2.30
C GLY A 171 -0.52 -6.74 -0.94
N GLY A 172 -0.76 -7.82 -0.22
CA GLY A 172 -0.52 -7.85 1.23
C GLY A 172 -1.34 -8.95 1.84
N GLY A 173 -0.86 -10.20 1.81
CA GLY A 173 -1.44 -11.28 2.59
C GLY A 173 -0.93 -11.22 4.04
N PRO A 174 -1.47 -12.02 4.97
CA PRO A 174 -0.83 -12.21 6.26
C PRO A 174 0.66 -12.51 6.03
N ARG A 175 1.53 -11.83 6.78
CA ARG A 175 3.00 -11.73 6.61
C ARG A 175 3.78 -13.06 6.47
N MET A 176 3.15 -14.23 6.35
CA MET A 176 3.77 -15.53 6.56
C MET A 176 3.52 -16.60 5.47
N MET A 177 3.07 -16.25 4.26
CA MET A 177 2.91 -17.29 3.22
C MET A 177 4.19 -17.71 2.50
N HIS A 178 5.26 -16.90 2.57
CA HIS A 178 6.55 -17.22 1.92
C HIS A 178 7.29 -18.39 2.58
N ASN A 179 6.89 -18.80 3.79
CA ASN A 179 7.49 -19.93 4.52
C ASN A 179 6.65 -21.21 4.51
N ASN A 180 5.40 -21.21 4.03
CA ASN A 180 4.50 -22.34 4.16
C ASN A 180 4.24 -23.04 2.81
N ARG A 181 5.06 -24.05 2.51
CA ARG A 181 4.87 -24.94 1.34
C ARG A 181 3.55 -25.72 1.46
N GLY A 182 2.75 -25.70 0.39
CA GLY A 182 1.56 -26.56 0.24
C GLY A 182 0.23 -26.00 0.74
N ILE A 183 0.11 -24.70 1.00
CA ILE A 183 -1.20 -24.05 1.20
C ILE A 183 -1.87 -23.83 -0.17
N PRO A 184 -3.19 -24.05 -0.33
CA PRO A 184 -3.89 -23.84 -1.60
C PRO A 184 -3.76 -22.40 -2.15
N PRO A 185 -3.73 -22.19 -3.49
CA PRO A 185 -3.43 -20.90 -4.11
C PRO A 185 -4.39 -19.73 -3.79
N TYR A 186 -5.61 -20.04 -3.36
CA TYR A 186 -6.66 -19.05 -3.06
C TYR A 186 -6.57 -18.45 -1.63
N ALA A 187 -5.60 -18.90 -0.83
CA ALA A 187 -5.54 -18.64 0.60
C ALA A 187 -4.80 -17.35 1.02
N GLY A 188 -4.15 -16.63 0.10
CA GLY A 188 -3.50 -15.36 0.41
C GLY A 188 -2.91 -14.68 -0.83
N TYR A 189 -2.72 -13.37 -0.75
CA TYR A 189 -2.16 -12.62 -1.88
C TYR A 189 -0.74 -13.09 -2.24
N ARG A 190 -0.64 -13.89 -3.30
CA ARG A 190 0.65 -14.27 -3.93
C ARG A 190 1.15 -13.26 -4.95
N ARG A 191 0.40 -12.17 -5.16
CA ARG A 191 0.52 -11.28 -6.31
C ARG A 191 0.30 -9.85 -5.87
N VAL A 192 0.75 -8.92 -6.70
CA VAL A 192 0.33 -7.52 -6.62
C VAL A 192 -0.81 -7.29 -7.59
N TYR A 193 -1.78 -6.50 -7.16
CA TYR A 193 -3.04 -6.25 -7.84
C TYR A 193 -3.21 -4.77 -8.14
N GLY A 194 -3.86 -4.50 -9.26
CA GLY A 194 -4.36 -3.19 -9.64
C GLY A 194 -5.88 -3.17 -9.52
N VAL A 195 -6.41 -2.07 -9.00
CA VAL A 195 -7.84 -1.81 -8.85
C VAL A 195 -8.14 -0.40 -9.35
N ALA A 196 -9.34 -0.19 -9.89
CA ALA A 196 -9.78 1.11 -10.37
C ALA A 196 -11.12 1.52 -9.75
N SER A 197 -11.31 2.83 -9.59
CA SER A 197 -12.53 3.44 -9.09
C SER A 197 -12.77 4.80 -9.78
N ALA A 198 -14.04 5.18 -9.90
CA ALA A 198 -14.43 6.49 -10.40
C ALA A 198 -14.36 7.57 -9.30
N ASP A 199 -14.69 7.20 -8.06
CA ASP A 199 -14.84 8.09 -6.92
C ASP A 199 -13.84 7.81 -5.77
N GLY A 200 -13.06 6.73 -5.88
CA GLY A 200 -12.14 6.28 -4.85
C GLY A 200 -12.85 5.61 -3.66
N ILE A 201 -14.14 5.34 -3.78
CA ILE A 201 -14.99 4.76 -2.74
C ILE A 201 -15.50 3.38 -3.21
N HIS A 202 -15.99 3.30 -4.44
CA HIS A 202 -16.47 2.07 -5.04
C HIS A 202 -15.39 1.46 -5.93
N TRP A 203 -14.72 0.43 -5.42
CA TRP A 203 -13.61 -0.23 -6.08
C TRP A 203 -14.08 -1.42 -6.94
N LYS A 204 -13.57 -1.51 -8.18
CA LYS A 204 -13.83 -2.64 -9.08
C LYS A 204 -13.15 -3.92 -8.59
N LYS A 205 -13.46 -5.07 -9.21
CA LYS A 205 -12.76 -6.32 -8.94
C LYS A 205 -11.25 -6.18 -9.20
N PRO A 206 -10.38 -6.54 -8.23
CA PRO A 206 -8.93 -6.51 -8.43
C PRO A 206 -8.47 -7.39 -9.58
N ARG A 207 -7.43 -6.95 -10.29
CA ARG A 207 -6.74 -7.72 -11.33
C ARG A 207 -5.27 -7.86 -10.97
N SER A 208 -4.70 -9.04 -11.18
CA SER A 208 -3.26 -9.22 -10.97
C SER A 208 -2.50 -8.38 -11.99
N ILE A 209 -1.50 -7.64 -11.51
CA ILE A 209 -0.59 -6.84 -12.34
C ILE A 209 0.86 -7.31 -12.24
N MET A 210 1.21 -8.06 -11.19
CA MET A 210 2.48 -8.79 -11.07
C MET A 210 2.24 -10.15 -10.42
N SER A 211 2.90 -11.18 -10.96
CA SER A 211 2.70 -12.58 -10.55
C SER A 211 3.42 -12.99 -9.25
N TRP A 212 4.12 -12.06 -8.58
CA TRP A 212 4.77 -12.31 -7.30
C TRP A 212 4.34 -11.29 -6.23
N TYR A 213 4.58 -11.68 -4.97
CA TYR A 213 4.24 -10.94 -3.76
C TYR A 213 5.40 -10.10 -3.24
N THR A 214 5.08 -8.99 -2.55
CA THR A 214 6.04 -8.15 -1.84
C THR A 214 5.52 -7.81 -0.44
N ASP A 215 6.37 -7.88 0.58
CA ASP A 215 6.00 -7.70 1.99
C ASP A 215 6.13 -6.24 2.46
N CYS A 216 5.62 -5.31 1.65
CA CYS A 216 5.63 -3.88 1.96
C CYS A 216 4.47 -3.15 1.27
N THR A 217 4.21 -1.93 1.73
CA THR A 217 3.42 -0.97 0.95
C THR A 217 4.13 -0.72 -0.38
N ASN A 218 3.40 -0.92 -1.47
CA ASN A 218 3.86 -0.64 -2.81
C ASN A 218 3.26 0.70 -3.25
N VAL A 219 4.02 1.48 -4.01
CA VAL A 219 3.51 2.75 -4.56
C VAL A 219 3.52 2.69 -6.08
N CYS A 220 2.51 3.28 -6.70
CA CYS A 220 2.35 3.28 -8.15
C CYS A 220 1.80 4.64 -8.58
N TYR A 221 2.19 5.10 -9.76
CA TYR A 221 1.69 6.31 -10.38
C TYR A 221 1.76 6.21 -11.91
N TRP A 222 1.07 7.12 -12.60
CA TRP A 222 1.20 7.28 -14.04
C TRP A 222 2.36 8.23 -14.36
N ASP A 223 3.35 7.77 -15.12
CA ASP A 223 4.45 8.61 -15.60
C ASP A 223 4.18 9.05 -17.04
N GLU A 224 3.83 10.33 -17.19
CA GLU A 224 3.52 10.97 -18.47
C GLU A 224 4.70 10.98 -19.45
N ARG A 225 5.96 10.91 -18.97
CA ARG A 225 7.14 10.97 -19.85
C ARG A 225 7.30 9.71 -20.69
N ILE A 226 6.96 8.57 -20.09
CA ILE A 226 7.10 7.25 -20.72
C ILE A 226 5.74 6.62 -21.06
N MET A 227 4.65 7.32 -20.77
CA MET A 227 3.26 6.89 -21.01
C MET A 227 2.97 5.52 -20.42
N LYS A 228 3.44 5.28 -19.20
CA LYS A 228 3.31 3.99 -18.49
C LYS A 228 3.01 4.19 -17.02
N TYR A 229 2.37 3.19 -16.41
CA TYR A 229 2.37 3.08 -14.95
C TYR A 229 3.75 2.64 -14.47
N VAL A 230 4.26 3.33 -13.45
CA VAL A 230 5.51 3.00 -12.77
C VAL A 230 5.17 2.61 -11.34
N ALA A 231 5.56 1.40 -10.96
CA ALA A 231 5.41 0.91 -9.60
C ALA A 231 6.77 0.75 -8.94
N PHE A 232 6.92 1.29 -7.72
CA PHE A 232 8.04 0.98 -6.85
C PHE A 232 7.59 -0.12 -5.89
N VAL A 233 8.27 -1.28 -6.01
CA VAL A 233 7.97 -2.47 -5.23
C VAL A 233 9.25 -3.04 -4.64
N ARG A 234 9.15 -3.71 -3.49
CA ARG A 234 10.29 -4.43 -2.92
C ARG A 234 10.49 -5.73 -3.69
N TYR A 235 11.70 -5.91 -4.23
CA TYR A 235 12.11 -7.18 -4.80
C TYR A 235 12.81 -8.04 -3.74
N ASN A 236 12.52 -9.34 -3.73
CA ASN A 236 13.25 -10.32 -2.93
C ASN A 236 13.95 -11.25 -3.91
N GLU A 237 15.29 -11.19 -3.96
CA GLU A 237 16.12 -11.99 -4.87
C GLU A 237 15.97 -13.51 -4.68
N THR A 238 15.56 -13.92 -3.49
CA THR A 238 15.28 -15.33 -3.19
C THR A 238 13.89 -15.76 -3.68
N MET A 239 13.05 -14.84 -4.17
CA MET A 239 11.74 -15.16 -4.72
C MET A 239 11.82 -15.20 -6.25
N SER A 240 11.38 -16.32 -6.80
CA SER A 240 11.25 -16.53 -8.25
C SER A 240 9.81 -16.87 -8.60
N CYS A 241 9.36 -16.46 -9.79
CA CYS A 241 8.04 -16.81 -10.31
C CYS A 241 8.16 -17.64 -11.59
N ARG A 242 7.48 -18.78 -11.65
CA ARG A 242 7.35 -19.64 -12.86
C ARG A 242 5.91 -20.14 -12.91
N ASN A 243 5.30 -20.12 -14.10
CA ASN A 243 3.91 -20.58 -14.33
C ASN A 243 2.91 -19.97 -13.34
N ASP A 244 3.02 -18.66 -13.07
CA ASP A 244 2.20 -17.92 -12.10
C ASP A 244 2.26 -18.43 -10.64
N GLU A 245 3.26 -19.26 -10.33
CA GLU A 245 3.56 -19.71 -8.98
C GLU A 245 4.84 -19.04 -8.47
N THR A 246 4.80 -18.57 -7.22
CA THR A 246 5.95 -17.98 -6.54
C THR A 246 6.64 -19.03 -5.68
N PHE A 247 7.95 -19.19 -5.83
CA PHE A 247 8.77 -20.09 -5.03
C PHE A 247 10.01 -19.38 -4.51
N ARG A 248 10.50 -19.84 -3.34
CA ARG A 248 11.75 -19.37 -2.77
C ARG A 248 12.89 -20.23 -3.28
N THR A 249 13.86 -19.65 -3.98
CA THR A 249 15.13 -20.30 -4.30
C THR A 249 15.94 -20.43 -3.01
N LYS A 250 16.58 -21.59 -2.78
CA LYS A 250 17.49 -21.76 -1.63
C LYS A 250 18.71 -20.86 -1.89
N GLY A 251 18.74 -19.67 -1.31
CA GLY A 251 19.96 -18.89 -1.18
C GLY A 251 20.72 -19.35 0.06
N ASN A 252 22.03 -19.62 -0.08
CA ASN A 252 22.91 -19.70 1.08
C ASN A 252 22.98 -18.31 1.71
N PHE A 253 22.63 -18.21 2.99
CA PHE A 253 22.78 -16.98 3.74
C PHE A 253 24.27 -16.80 4.06
N TYR A 254 24.83 -15.63 3.77
CA TYR A 254 26.08 -15.15 4.37
C TYR A 254 25.78 -14.51 5.73
#